data_AF-A0A930SYE1-F1
#
_entry.id   AF-A0A930SYE1-F1
#
_cell.length_a   1.000
_cell.length_b   1.000
_cell.length_c   1.000
_cell.angle_alpha   90.00
_cell.angle_beta   90.00
_cell.angle_gamma   90.00
#
_symmetry.space_group_name_H-M   'P 1'
#
loop_
_entity.id
_entity.type
_entity.pdbx_description
1 polymer ?
#
loop_
_entity_poly.entity_id
_entity_poly.type
_entity_poly.pdbx_seq_one_letter_code
_entity_poly.pdbx_strand_id
1 'polypeptide(L)'
;MHHNLFQWMPETLGESLRFWRKASGLSQMHLALKAGISSRHLSFIETGRSTASEALILTLAHNLKLNFRQTNRLLLQAGYPPAFNETPLDDQAMSLINSLLHQMLTQHLPYPAFVISCDYRLLIWNSAYAQLVHFYAGENALKTEQNVMRLLFAENGLTRISHKGAFT
;
A
#
# COMPACT_ATOMS: atom_id res chain seq x y z
N MET A 1 7.22 3.15 21.87
CA MET A 1 8.11 3.82 20.89
C MET A 1 7.48 3.65 19.51
N HIS A 2 6.86 4.70 18.98
CA HIS A 2 6.17 4.69 17.70
C HIS A 2 7.20 4.69 16.56
N HIS A 3 7.63 3.51 16.10
CA HIS A 3 8.35 3.42 14.83
C HIS A 3 7.34 3.74 13.73
N ASN A 4 7.38 4.97 13.28
CA ASN A 4 6.57 5.50 12.21
C ASN A 4 7.05 4.81 10.91
N LEU A 5 6.37 3.75 10.49
CA LEU A 5 6.70 3.01 9.25
C LEU A 5 6.63 3.91 7.99
N PHE A 6 6.10 5.13 8.12
CA PHE A 6 6.11 6.17 7.09
C PHE A 6 7.38 7.03 7.07
N GLN A 7 8.25 6.94 8.08
CA GLN A 7 9.48 7.76 8.18
C GLN A 7 10.61 7.27 7.25
N TRP A 8 10.40 6.16 6.55
CA TRP A 8 11.32 5.63 5.53
C TRP A 8 10.81 5.85 4.11
N MET A 9 9.77 6.66 3.92
CA MET A 9 9.36 7.02 2.57
C MET A 9 10.35 8.03 1.99
N PRO A 10 11.06 7.68 0.91
CA PRO A 10 12.01 8.57 0.27
C PRO A 10 11.34 9.91 -0.08
N GLU A 11 12.03 11.02 0.20
CA GLU A 11 11.46 12.37 0.03
C GLU A 11 11.58 12.84 -1.41
N THR A 12 12.63 12.39 -2.12
CA THR A 12 12.89 12.80 -3.51
C THR A 12 12.47 11.73 -4.52
N LEU A 13 12.24 12.16 -5.77
CA LEU A 13 11.99 11.26 -6.90
C LEU A 13 13.12 10.24 -7.05
N GLY A 14 14.37 10.70 -7.00
CA GLY A 14 15.55 9.86 -7.23
C GLY A 14 15.69 8.74 -6.19
N GLU A 15 15.50 9.08 -4.92
CA GLU A 15 15.51 8.10 -3.83
C GLU A 15 14.34 7.10 -3.95
N SER A 16 13.16 7.58 -4.36
CA SER A 16 11.97 6.74 -4.55
C SER A 16 12.16 5.74 -5.69
N LEU A 17 12.67 6.19 -6.83
CA LEU A 17 13.01 5.31 -7.94
C LEU A 17 14.07 4.27 -7.53
N ARG A 18 15.11 4.70 -6.81
CA ARG A 18 16.14 3.79 -6.29
C ARG A 18 15.58 2.76 -5.32
N PHE A 19 14.68 3.18 -4.42
CA PHE A 19 14.00 2.31 -3.47
C PHE A 19 13.18 1.23 -4.20
N TRP A 20 12.27 1.64 -5.08
CA TRP A 20 11.41 0.71 -5.82
C TRP A 20 12.19 -0.21 -6.75
N ARG A 21 13.25 0.30 -7.39
CA ARG A 21 14.15 -0.51 -8.20
C ARG A 21 14.82 -1.61 -7.38
N LYS A 22 15.31 -1.28 -6.18
CA LYS A 22 15.92 -2.25 -5.26
C LYS A 22 14.90 -3.25 -4.72
N ALA A 23 13.71 -2.79 -4.33
CA ALA A 23 12.60 -3.65 -3.88
C ALA A 23 12.17 -4.65 -4.97
N SER A 24 12.29 -4.25 -6.23
CA SER A 24 12.02 -5.10 -7.41
C SER A 24 13.21 -5.96 -7.84
N GLY A 25 14.35 -5.90 -7.14
CA GLY A 25 15.57 -6.67 -7.47
C GLY A 25 16.25 -6.27 -8.79
N LEU A 26 16.00 -5.06 -9.31
CA LEU A 26 16.52 -4.62 -10.60
C LEU A 26 17.84 -3.83 -10.47
N SER A 27 18.77 -4.04 -11.39
CA SER A 27 19.93 -3.15 -11.56
C SER A 27 19.54 -1.88 -12.33
N GLN A 28 20.34 -0.81 -12.23
CA GLN A 28 20.12 0.41 -13.02
C GLN A 28 20.12 0.10 -14.53
N MET A 29 21.07 -0.71 -14.98
CA MET A 29 21.16 -1.13 -16.38
C MET A 29 19.89 -1.86 -16.85
N HIS A 30 19.35 -2.78 -16.04
CA HIS A 30 18.16 -3.54 -16.40
C HIS A 30 16.92 -2.64 -16.48
N LEU A 31 16.69 -1.76 -15.49
CA LEU A 31 15.56 -0.84 -15.54
C LEU A 31 15.68 0.16 -16.71
N ALA A 32 16.89 0.68 -16.95
CA ALA A 32 17.15 1.62 -18.03
C ALA A 32 16.87 1.00 -19.42
N LEU A 33 17.31 -0.24 -19.64
CA LEU A 33 16.99 -1.01 -20.86
C LEU A 33 15.49 -1.14 -21.09
N LYS A 34 14.74 -1.51 -20.03
CA LYS A 34 13.28 -1.64 -20.10
C LYS A 34 12.56 -0.31 -20.39
N ALA A 35 13.10 0.78 -19.87
CA ALA A 35 12.55 2.12 -20.08
C ALA A 35 13.09 2.84 -21.33
N GLY A 36 13.94 2.18 -22.13
CA GLY A 36 14.50 2.76 -23.36
C GLY A 36 15.45 3.94 -23.13
N ILE A 37 16.10 4.02 -21.97
CA ILE A 37 17.07 5.08 -21.63
C ILE A 37 18.45 4.51 -21.31
N SER A 38 19.47 5.38 -21.28
CA SER A 38 20.80 4.95 -20.84
C SER A 38 20.85 4.72 -19.33
N SER A 39 21.66 3.73 -18.89
CA SER A 39 21.93 3.48 -17.47
C SER A 39 22.49 4.71 -16.75
N ARG A 40 23.32 5.50 -17.46
CA ARG A 40 23.86 6.77 -16.95
C ARG A 40 22.76 7.78 -16.67
N HIS A 41 21.80 7.94 -17.58
CA HIS A 41 20.68 8.86 -17.38
C HIS A 41 19.82 8.44 -16.18
N LEU A 42 19.50 7.14 -16.06
CA LEU A 42 18.80 6.64 -14.88
C LEU A 42 19.58 6.92 -13.58
N SER A 43 20.89 6.73 -13.59
CA SER A 43 21.75 7.02 -12.42
C SER A 43 21.73 8.49 -12.03
N PHE A 44 21.70 9.42 -13.00
CA PHE A 44 21.58 10.84 -12.74
C PHE A 44 20.21 11.21 -12.15
N ILE A 45 19.13 10.59 -12.63
CA ILE A 45 17.79 10.76 -12.03
C ILE A 45 17.78 10.24 -10.59
N GLU A 46 18.30 9.03 -10.35
CA GLU A 46 18.36 8.43 -9.00
C GLU A 46 19.21 9.24 -8.01
N THR A 47 20.15 10.05 -8.50
CA THR A 47 21.03 10.90 -7.69
C THR A 47 20.61 12.37 -7.68
N GLY A 48 19.47 12.72 -8.29
CA GLY A 48 18.95 14.09 -8.36
C GLY A 48 19.75 15.05 -9.25
N ARG A 49 20.66 14.52 -10.08
CA ARG A 49 21.50 15.33 -10.99
C ARG A 49 20.80 15.69 -12.30
N SER A 50 19.69 15.03 -12.62
CA SER A 50 18.88 15.31 -13.80
C SER A 50 17.39 15.20 -13.48
N THR A 51 16.59 16.03 -14.14
CA THR A 51 15.13 15.94 -14.11
C THR A 51 14.65 14.82 -15.04
N ALA A 52 13.50 14.22 -14.72
CA ALA A 52 12.82 13.26 -15.59
C ALA A 52 11.53 13.90 -16.08
N SER A 53 11.18 13.71 -17.36
CA SER A 53 9.87 14.13 -17.86
C SER A 53 8.75 13.28 -17.26
N GLU A 54 7.54 13.82 -17.21
CA GLU A 54 6.33 13.09 -16.80
C GLU A 54 6.20 11.74 -17.53
N ALA A 55 6.35 11.74 -18.86
CA ALA A 55 6.27 10.52 -19.68
C ALA A 55 7.34 9.49 -19.29
N LEU A 56 8.57 9.93 -18.96
CA LEU A 56 9.61 9.02 -18.50
C LEU A 56 9.30 8.45 -17.12
N ILE A 57 8.75 9.27 -16.21
CA ILE A 57 8.32 8.80 -14.88
C ILE A 57 7.24 7.73 -15.00
N LEU A 58 6.23 7.94 -15.86
CA LEU A 58 5.19 6.94 -16.13
C LEU A 58 5.78 5.65 -16.72
N THR A 59 6.73 5.76 -17.65
CA THR A 59 7.43 4.60 -18.24
C THR A 59 8.24 3.82 -17.20
N LEU A 60 8.95 4.52 -16.31
CA LEU A 60 9.71 3.90 -15.21
C LEU A 60 8.78 3.23 -14.21
N ALA A 61 7.69 3.90 -13.81
CA ALA A 61 6.69 3.38 -12.88
C ALA A 61 6.02 2.10 -13.42
N HIS A 62 5.66 2.09 -14.71
CA HIS A 62 5.13 0.91 -15.37
C HIS A 62 6.12 -0.26 -15.34
N ASN A 63 7.39 -0.03 -15.68
CA ASN A 63 8.42 -1.08 -15.66
C ASN A 63 8.79 -1.59 -14.26
N LEU A 64 8.56 -0.76 -13.24
CA LEU A 64 8.66 -1.11 -11.82
C LEU A 64 7.38 -1.76 -11.27
N LYS A 65 6.33 -1.91 -12.10
CA LYS A 65 5.01 -2.44 -11.70
C LYS A 65 4.41 -1.68 -10.51
N LEU A 66 4.60 -0.37 -10.47
CA LEU A 66 4.03 0.47 -9.43
C LEU A 66 2.53 0.60 -9.64
N ASN A 67 1.79 0.65 -8.52
CA ASN A 67 0.38 0.98 -8.57
C ASN A 67 0.18 2.48 -8.83
N PHE A 68 -1.07 2.89 -9.08
CA PHE A 68 -1.41 4.28 -9.38
C PHE A 68 -1.01 5.26 -8.28
N ARG A 69 -1.15 4.88 -7.00
CA ARG A 69 -0.73 5.72 -5.87
C ARG A 69 0.77 5.96 -5.85
N GLN A 70 1.54 4.88 -5.97
CA GLN A 70 3.01 4.93 -6.02
C GLN A 70 3.47 5.78 -7.21
N THR A 71 2.80 5.65 -8.36
CA THR A 71 3.09 6.44 -9.56
C THR A 71 2.79 7.92 -9.33
N ASN A 72 1.62 8.26 -8.77
CA ASN A 72 1.28 9.63 -8.41
C ASN A 72 2.27 10.25 -7.41
N ARG A 73 2.79 9.46 -6.47
CA ARG A 73 3.83 9.95 -5.56
C ARG A 73 5.12 10.31 -6.29
N LEU A 74 5.56 9.50 -7.26
CA LEU A 74 6.72 9.86 -8.10
C LEU A 74 6.47 11.15 -8.88
N LEU A 75 5.26 11.31 -9.45
CA LEU A 75 4.88 12.52 -10.17
C LEU A 75 4.93 13.76 -9.28
N LEU A 76 4.32 13.69 -8.09
CA LEU A 76 4.32 14.78 -7.12
C LEU A 76 5.74 15.15 -6.66
N GLN A 77 6.60 14.16 -6.40
CA GLN A 77 8.01 14.39 -6.05
C GLN A 77 8.83 15.04 -7.17
N ALA A 78 8.39 14.89 -8.41
CA ALA A 78 8.98 15.54 -9.58
C ALA A 78 8.35 16.91 -9.90
N GLY A 79 7.33 17.34 -9.14
CA GLY A 79 6.61 18.59 -9.36
C GLY A 79 5.49 18.51 -10.40
N TYR A 80 5.08 17.30 -10.81
CA TYR A 80 3.96 17.07 -11.74
C TYR A 80 2.65 16.79 -10.99
N PRO A 81 1.49 17.11 -11.58
CA PRO A 81 0.20 16.73 -11.01
C PRO A 81 0.02 15.20 -10.99
N PRO A 82 -0.82 14.65 -10.10
CA PRO A 82 -1.22 13.24 -10.15
C PRO A 82 -1.90 12.91 -11.48
N ALA A 83 -1.48 11.81 -12.11
CA ALA A 83 -2.08 11.34 -13.37
C ALA A 83 -3.31 10.45 -13.16
N PHE A 84 -3.43 9.84 -11.98
CA PHE A 84 -4.50 8.90 -11.66
C PHE A 84 -5.33 9.41 -10.49
N ASN A 85 -6.66 9.36 -10.59
CA ASN A 85 -7.53 9.73 -9.48
C ASN A 85 -7.68 8.56 -8.49
N GLU A 86 -7.70 8.88 -7.20
CA GLU A 86 -8.10 7.96 -6.15
C GLU A 86 -9.54 8.24 -5.75
N THR A 87 -10.45 7.32 -6.07
CA THR A 87 -11.85 7.42 -5.65
C THR A 87 -12.02 6.71 -4.31
N PRO A 88 -12.45 7.41 -3.25
CA PRO A 88 -12.77 6.78 -1.97
C PRO A 88 -13.85 5.71 -2.14
N LEU A 89 -13.83 4.66 -1.31
CA LEU A 89 -14.85 3.61 -1.36
C LEU A 89 -16.26 4.15 -1.08
N ASP A 90 -16.35 5.23 -0.28
CA ASP A 90 -17.61 5.88 0.09
C ASP A 90 -18.08 6.94 -0.92
N ASP A 91 -17.34 7.13 -2.02
CA ASP A 91 -17.75 8.02 -3.09
C ASP A 91 -19.01 7.49 -3.80
N GLN A 92 -19.89 8.39 -4.24
CA GLN A 92 -21.09 8.05 -4.98
C GLN A 92 -20.77 7.24 -6.24
N ALA A 93 -19.64 7.51 -6.90
CA ALA A 93 -19.17 6.74 -8.06
C ALA A 93 -18.83 5.28 -7.72
N MET A 94 -18.54 4.96 -6.45
CA MET A 94 -18.21 3.62 -5.95
C MET A 94 -19.41 2.91 -5.29
N SER A 95 -20.59 3.54 -5.24
CA SER A 95 -21.77 3.04 -4.52
C SER A 95 -22.17 1.59 -4.88
N LEU A 96 -22.11 1.23 -6.16
CA LEU A 96 -22.40 -0.14 -6.62
C LEU A 96 -21.38 -1.15 -6.06
N ILE A 97 -20.09 -0.83 -6.15
CA ILE A 97 -19.01 -1.70 -5.64
C ILE A 97 -19.11 -1.81 -4.13
N ASN A 98 -19.31 -0.70 -3.42
CA ASN A 98 -19.45 -0.68 -1.96
C ASN A 98 -20.63 -1.56 -1.51
N SER A 99 -21.78 -1.45 -2.20
CA SER A 99 -22.96 -2.29 -1.94
C SER A 99 -22.69 -3.79 -2.14
N LEU A 100 -21.98 -4.15 -3.22
CA LEU A 100 -21.60 -5.54 -3.48
C LEU A 100 -20.64 -6.08 -2.42
N LEU A 101 -19.65 -5.29 -1.99
CA LEU A 101 -18.72 -5.70 -0.93
C LEU A 101 -19.46 -5.92 0.40
N HIS A 102 -20.39 -5.04 0.76
CA HIS A 102 -21.25 -5.24 1.94
C HIS A 102 -22.05 -6.54 1.83
N GLN A 103 -22.66 -6.83 0.68
CA GLN A 103 -23.40 -8.07 0.47
C GLN A 103 -22.50 -9.31 0.62
N MET A 104 -21.30 -9.30 0.02
CA MET A 104 -20.33 -10.40 0.15
C MET A 104 -19.93 -10.61 1.62
N LEU A 105 -19.65 -9.53 2.35
CA LEU A 105 -19.30 -9.59 3.77
C LEU A 105 -20.43 -10.18 4.63
N THR A 106 -21.69 -9.86 4.33
CA THR A 106 -22.87 -10.44 5.00
C THR A 106 -23.03 -11.92 4.66
N GLN A 107 -22.87 -12.30 3.39
CA GLN A 107 -22.95 -13.70 2.96
C GLN A 107 -21.86 -14.59 3.57
N HIS A 108 -20.73 -14.01 3.95
CA HIS A 108 -19.66 -14.72 4.63
C HIS A 108 -19.95 -15.05 6.10
N LEU A 109 -21.02 -14.56 6.71
CA LEU A 109 -21.35 -14.92 8.10
C LEU A 109 -21.63 -16.45 8.23
N PRO A 110 -21.18 -17.09 9.31
CA PRO A 110 -20.53 -16.54 10.51
C PRO A 110 -18.99 -16.40 10.41
N TYR A 111 -18.39 -16.54 9.23
CA TYR A 111 -16.94 -16.45 9.05
C TYR A 111 -16.45 -14.99 9.07
N PRO A 112 -15.40 -14.66 9.84
CA PRO A 112 -14.77 -13.33 9.83
C PRO A 112 -14.30 -12.93 8.44
N ALA A 113 -14.74 -11.77 7.96
CA ALA A 113 -14.32 -11.20 6.68
C ALA A 113 -14.19 -9.67 6.77
N PHE A 114 -13.28 -9.12 5.97
CA PHE A 114 -13.01 -7.69 5.91
C PHE A 114 -12.37 -7.31 4.57
N VAL A 115 -12.42 -6.03 4.24
CA VAL A 115 -11.79 -5.43 3.06
C VAL A 115 -10.69 -4.49 3.54
N ILE A 116 -9.53 -4.55 2.87
CA ILE A 116 -8.41 -3.66 3.12
C ILE A 116 -8.07 -2.82 1.89
N SER A 117 -7.51 -1.66 2.16
CA SER A 117 -6.78 -0.86 1.20
C SER A 117 -5.38 -1.42 0.95
N CYS A 118 -4.71 -0.96 -0.12
CA CYS A 118 -3.34 -1.39 -0.44
C CYS A 118 -2.28 -0.96 0.60
N ASP A 119 -2.61 0.03 1.44
CA ASP A 119 -1.82 0.46 2.61
C ASP A 119 -2.23 -0.30 3.90
N TYR A 120 -2.95 -1.41 3.75
CA TYR A 120 -3.38 -2.32 4.81
C TYR A 120 -4.35 -1.71 5.83
N ARG A 121 -4.98 -0.56 5.54
CA ARG A 121 -6.08 -0.06 6.38
C ARG A 121 -7.36 -0.83 6.10
N LEU A 122 -8.04 -1.27 7.15
CA LEU A 122 -9.41 -1.78 7.13
C LEU A 122 -10.35 -0.71 6.55
N LEU A 123 -11.14 -1.10 5.56
CA LEU A 123 -12.16 -0.24 4.95
C LEU A 123 -13.54 -0.59 5.47
N ILE A 124 -13.90 -1.87 5.42
CA ILE A 124 -15.17 -2.42 5.89
C ILE A 124 -14.94 -3.85 6.41
N TRP A 125 -15.77 -4.30 7.35
CA TRP A 125 -15.69 -5.64 7.94
C TRP A 125 -17.05 -6.13 8.39
N ASN A 126 -17.23 -7.45 8.47
CA ASN A 126 -18.46 -8.03 8.99
C ASN A 126 -18.43 -8.14 10.53
N SER A 127 -19.60 -8.43 11.11
CA SER A 127 -19.76 -8.55 12.56
C SER A 127 -18.92 -9.68 13.16
N ALA A 128 -18.73 -10.79 12.44
CA ALA A 128 -17.88 -11.89 12.87
C ALA A 128 -16.41 -11.47 13.05
N TYR A 129 -15.87 -10.64 12.14
CA TYR A 129 -14.54 -10.07 12.31
C TYR A 129 -14.45 -9.12 13.51
N ALA A 130 -15.46 -8.27 13.71
CA ALA A 130 -15.50 -7.40 14.88
C ALA A 130 -15.51 -8.19 16.20
N GLN A 131 -16.24 -9.30 16.26
CA GLN A 131 -16.26 -10.20 17.42
C GLN A 131 -14.91 -10.89 17.64
N LEU A 132 -14.26 -11.36 16.58
CA LEU A 132 -12.93 -11.95 16.65
C LEU A 132 -11.92 -10.95 17.21
N VAL A 133 -11.90 -9.73 16.68
CA VAL A 133 -10.96 -8.70 17.14
C VAL A 133 -11.25 -8.28 18.58
N HIS A 134 -12.52 -8.11 18.94
CA HIS A 134 -12.93 -7.84 20.32
C HIS A 134 -12.41 -8.91 21.28
N PHE A 135 -12.55 -10.18 20.93
CA PHE A 135 -12.15 -11.30 21.78
C PHE A 135 -10.63 -11.37 22.01
N TYR A 136 -9.81 -11.11 20.98
CA TYR A 136 -8.35 -11.27 21.08
C TYR A 136 -7.59 -9.98 21.43
N ALA A 137 -8.02 -8.83 20.90
CA ALA A 137 -7.32 -7.54 21.01
C ALA A 137 -8.09 -6.51 21.87
N GLY A 138 -9.32 -6.83 22.30
CA GLY A 138 -10.14 -5.99 23.18
C GLY A 138 -11.09 -5.06 22.42
N GLU A 139 -12.06 -4.50 23.16
CA GLU A 139 -13.20 -3.76 22.60
C GLU A 139 -12.82 -2.54 21.77
N ASN A 140 -11.76 -1.84 22.16
CA ASN A 140 -11.33 -0.61 21.49
C ASN A 140 -10.32 -0.83 20.37
N ALA A 141 -9.89 -2.08 20.10
CA ALA A 141 -8.82 -2.36 19.15
C ALA A 141 -9.09 -1.77 17.75
N LEU A 142 -10.29 -1.98 17.21
CA LEU A 142 -10.70 -1.45 15.90
C LEU A 142 -10.85 0.08 15.86
N LYS A 143 -11.06 0.72 17.03
CA LYS A 143 -11.10 2.19 17.14
C LYS A 143 -9.69 2.78 17.21
N THR A 144 -8.78 2.08 17.88
CA THR A 144 -7.40 2.55 18.09
C THR A 144 -6.49 2.22 16.91
N GLU A 145 -6.71 1.12 16.22
CA GLU A 145 -5.85 0.64 15.15
C GLU A 145 -6.68 0.04 14.01
N GLN A 146 -6.64 0.71 12.86
CA GLN A 146 -7.31 0.22 11.64
C GLN A 146 -6.32 -0.32 10.61
N ASN A 147 -5.01 -0.26 10.86
CA ASN A 147 -4.05 -0.95 10.00
C ASN A 147 -3.96 -2.43 10.39
N VAL A 148 -4.34 -3.32 9.47
CA VAL A 148 -4.37 -4.77 9.70
C VAL A 148 -3.00 -5.32 10.09
N MET A 149 -1.91 -4.82 9.50
CA MET A 149 -0.58 -5.32 9.85
C MET A 149 -0.23 -4.95 11.30
N ARG A 150 -0.55 -3.73 11.74
CA ARG A 150 -0.33 -3.32 13.13
C ARG A 150 -1.24 -4.10 14.08
N LEU A 151 -2.49 -4.30 13.70
CA LEU A 151 -3.46 -5.07 14.49
C LEU A 151 -3.07 -6.56 14.60
N LEU A 152 -2.44 -7.14 13.57
CA LEU A 152 -1.95 -8.51 13.59
C LEU A 152 -0.67 -8.68 14.42
N PHE A 153 0.29 -7.76 14.30
CA PHE A 153 1.65 -7.92 14.83
C PHE A 153 1.96 -7.12 16.10
N ALA A 154 1.07 -6.25 16.56
CA ALA A 154 1.27 -5.55 17.83
C ALA A 154 1.28 -6.51 19.02
N GLU A 155 1.99 -6.14 20.09
CA GLU A 155 2.06 -6.91 21.34
C GLU A 155 0.68 -7.14 21.97
N ASN A 156 -0.23 -6.17 21.81
CA ASN A 156 -1.64 -6.24 22.22
C ASN A 156 -2.60 -6.56 21.05
N GLY A 157 -2.07 -7.05 19.93
CA GLY A 157 -2.82 -7.39 18.73
C GLY A 157 -3.29 -8.84 18.68
N LEU A 158 -3.54 -9.33 17.46
CA LEU A 158 -4.02 -10.69 17.21
C LEU A 158 -2.93 -11.77 17.29
N THR A 159 -1.68 -11.43 17.61
CA THR A 159 -0.56 -12.38 17.82
C THR A 159 -0.88 -13.47 18.84
N ARG A 160 -1.84 -13.23 19.75
CA ARG A 160 -2.30 -14.25 20.72
C ARG A 160 -3.00 -15.45 20.05
N ILE A 161 -3.45 -15.31 18.81
CA ILE A 161 -4.01 -16.40 17.99
C ILE A 161 -2.91 -17.38 17.57
N SER A 162 -1.72 -16.89 17.18
CA SER A 162 -0.63 -17.75 16.69
C SER A 162 0.03 -18.59 17.79
N HIS A 163 -0.15 -18.25 19.07
CA HIS A 163 0.39 -19.01 20.20
C HIS A 163 -0.57 -20.07 20.77
N LYS A 164 -1.86 -20.07 20.39
CA LYS A 164 -2.86 -21.03 20.90
C LYS A 164 -3.41 -22.00 19.85
N GLY A 165 -2.93 -21.94 18.62
CA GLY A 165 -3.30 -22.83 17.53
C GLY A 165 -2.13 -23.71 17.07
N ALA A 166 -1.54 -24.48 17.98
CA ALA A 166 -0.96 -25.74 17.53
C ALA A 166 -2.15 -26.64 17.20
N PHE A 167 -2.33 -26.94 15.91
CA PHE A 167 -3.21 -28.02 15.49
C PHE A 167 -2.64 -29.32 16.08
N THR A 168 -3.20 -29.76 17.20
CA THR A 168 -3.08 -31.10 17.76
C THR A 168 -4.43 -31.52 18.29
#